data_AF-A0A356TEG6-F1
#
_entry.id   AF-A0A356TEG6-F1
#
_cell.length_a   1.000
_cell.length_b   1.000
_cell.length_c   1.000
_cell.angle_alpha   90.00
_cell.angle_beta   90.00
_cell.angle_gamma   90.00
#
_symmetry.space_group_name_H-M   'P 1'
#
loop_
_entity.id
_entity.type
_entity.pdbx_description
1 polymer ?
#
loop_
_entity_poly.entity_id
_entity_poly.type
_entity_poly.pdbx_seq_one_letter_code
_entity_poly.pdbx_strand_id
1 'polypeptide(L)'
;MYAAWRTPAFVSGRTDVARAAALRDTAALRVVHGLLFSESAPLYQRLVVEDRSVIELGSWAGDHSIDPHLFVATAVLAEGAEFDTTLGALQGAIDALAEGEVDAERVEAVKSHVRYALLTDMQTPSDVADMAARYIAVGGSLDALDGYLA
;
A
#
# COMPACT_ATOMS: atom_id res chain seq x y z
N MET A 1 -12.58 -7.14 -10.94
CA MET A 1 -12.84 -7.52 -9.54
C MET A 1 -12.36 -6.40 -8.64
N TYR A 2 -13.19 -6.05 -7.64
CA TYR A 2 -12.86 -5.09 -6.59
C TYR A 2 -13.10 -5.75 -5.25
N ALA A 3 -12.10 -5.72 -4.38
CA ALA A 3 -12.22 -6.15 -2.99
C ALA A 3 -11.70 -5.02 -2.10
N ALA A 4 -12.36 -4.78 -0.97
CA ALA A 4 -12.01 -3.65 -0.13
C ALA A 4 -12.13 -3.99 1.35
N TRP A 5 -11.12 -3.58 2.12
CA TRP A 5 -11.05 -3.79 3.56
C TRP A 5 -11.06 -2.46 4.27
N ARG A 6 -11.81 -2.41 5.36
CA ARG A 6 -11.78 -1.25 6.25
C ARG A 6 -10.43 -1.21 6.95
N THR A 7 -9.70 -0.12 6.76
CA THR A 7 -8.45 0.14 7.46
C THR A 7 -8.67 1.07 8.64
N PRO A 8 -7.79 1.04 9.67
CA PRO A 8 -7.65 2.16 10.58
C PRO A 8 -7.43 3.42 9.73
N ALA A 9 -8.23 4.46 9.98
CA ALA A 9 -8.13 5.70 9.24
C ALA A 9 -7.56 6.81 10.11
N PHE A 10 -7.10 7.86 9.43
CA PHE A 10 -6.90 9.17 10.04
C PHE A 10 -8.14 9.57 10.83
N VAL A 11 -7.95 9.88 12.11
CA VAL A 11 -8.96 10.58 12.91
C VAL A 11 -8.61 12.06 12.83
N SER A 12 -9.33 12.82 12.02
CA SER A 12 -9.19 14.28 12.01
C SER A 12 -9.55 14.84 13.39
N GLY A 13 -8.64 15.61 14.00
CA GLY A 13 -8.90 16.37 15.23
C GLY A 13 -8.21 15.96 16.53
N ARG A 14 -7.12 15.16 16.54
CA ARG A 14 -6.36 14.86 17.77
C ARG A 14 -4.86 15.18 17.69
N THR A 15 -4.29 15.35 18.88
CA THR A 15 -2.86 15.53 19.26
C THR A 15 -1.86 14.84 18.34
N ASP A 16 -0.63 15.36 18.26
CA ASP A 16 0.45 14.87 17.38
C ASP A 16 0.67 13.35 17.41
N VAL A 17 0.44 12.69 18.55
CA VAL A 17 0.58 11.22 18.72
C VAL A 17 -0.42 10.42 17.86
N ALA A 18 -1.69 10.84 17.81
CA ALA A 18 -2.72 10.14 17.03
C ALA A 18 -2.46 10.27 15.53
N ARG A 19 -1.92 11.43 15.12
CA ARG A 19 -1.51 11.70 13.74
C ARG A 19 -0.32 10.85 13.33
N ALA A 20 0.70 10.74 14.19
CA ALA A 20 1.87 9.90 13.96
C ALA A 20 1.50 8.41 13.83
N ALA A 21 0.60 7.91 14.68
CA ALA A 21 0.10 6.53 14.56
C ALA A 21 -0.59 6.27 13.21
N ALA A 22 -1.47 7.19 12.77
CA ALA A 22 -2.15 7.07 11.48
C ALA A 22 -1.16 7.08 10.29
N LEU A 23 -0.12 7.92 10.34
CA LEU A 23 0.94 7.94 9.33
C LEU A 23 1.68 6.60 9.22
N ARG A 24 1.95 5.94 10.37
CA ARG A 24 2.57 4.61 10.40
C ARG A 24 1.65 3.54 9.83
N ASP A 25 0.35 3.57 10.15
CA ASP A 25 -0.62 2.64 9.58
C ASP A 25 -0.71 2.82 8.05
N THR A 26 -0.70 4.05 7.55
CA THR A 26 -0.63 4.33 6.10
C THR A 26 0.68 3.85 5.48
N ALA A 27 1.82 4.04 6.15
CA ALA A 27 3.11 3.52 5.69
C ALA A 27 3.11 1.99 5.62
N ALA A 28 2.49 1.31 6.59
CA ALA A 28 2.33 -0.14 6.59
C ALA A 28 1.52 -0.62 5.38
N LEU A 29 0.48 0.10 4.96
CA LEU A 29 -0.29 -0.26 3.75
C LEU A 29 0.55 -0.19 2.46
N ARG A 30 1.55 0.70 2.37
CA ARG A 30 2.51 0.69 1.25
C ARG A 30 3.41 -0.54 1.27
N VAL A 31 3.79 -1.00 2.46
CA VAL A 31 4.55 -2.25 2.60
C VAL A 31 3.68 -3.44 2.19
N VAL A 32 2.41 -3.49 2.62
CA VAL A 32 1.44 -4.51 2.18
C VAL A 32 1.28 -4.49 0.66
N HIS A 33 1.17 -3.30 0.05
CA HIS A 33 1.16 -3.15 -1.41
C HIS A 33 2.40 -3.80 -2.04
N GLY A 34 3.60 -3.45 -1.58
CA GLY A 34 4.85 -4.00 -2.13
C GLY A 34 4.97 -5.51 -1.95
N LEU A 35 4.47 -6.07 -0.85
CA LEU A 35 4.53 -7.50 -0.55
C LEU A 35 3.57 -8.34 -1.41
N LEU A 36 2.39 -7.82 -1.73
CA LEU A 36 1.31 -8.60 -2.38
C LEU A 36 1.02 -8.20 -3.83
N PHE A 37 1.26 -6.94 -4.20
CA PHE A 37 0.79 -6.37 -5.47
C PHE A 37 1.92 -5.86 -6.37
N SER A 38 3.16 -5.76 -5.87
CA SER A 38 4.29 -5.43 -6.74
C SER A 38 4.52 -6.53 -7.78
N GLU A 39 5.12 -6.19 -8.91
CA GLU A 39 5.44 -7.19 -9.94
C GLU A 39 6.31 -8.32 -9.38
N SER A 40 7.19 -8.03 -8.41
CA SER A 40 8.03 -9.04 -7.77
C SER A 40 7.31 -9.91 -6.72
N ALA A 41 6.06 -9.59 -6.36
CA ALA A 41 5.31 -10.26 -5.32
C ALA A 41 4.91 -11.69 -5.73
N PRO A 42 4.98 -12.68 -4.83
CA PRO A 42 4.57 -14.05 -5.15
C PRO A 42 3.13 -14.15 -5.67
N LEU A 43 2.20 -13.39 -5.08
CA LEU A 43 0.81 -13.35 -5.53
C LEU A 43 0.69 -12.81 -6.96
N TYR A 44 1.41 -11.74 -7.28
CA TYR A 44 1.44 -11.16 -8.62
C TYR A 44 2.05 -12.12 -9.64
N GLN A 45 3.22 -12.69 -9.33
CA GLN A 45 3.90 -13.67 -10.18
C GLN A 45 2.98 -14.85 -10.51
N ARG A 46 2.32 -15.42 -9.50
CA ARG A 46 1.37 -16.51 -9.70
C ARG A 46 0.20 -16.10 -10.59
N LEU A 47 -0.55 -15.07 -10.22
CA LEU A 47 -1.83 -14.75 -10.87
C LEU A 47 -1.66 -14.12 -12.27
N VAL A 48 -0.65 -13.27 -12.45
CA VAL A 48 -0.46 -12.48 -13.68
C VAL A 48 0.51 -13.17 -14.64
N VAL A 49 1.63 -13.71 -14.13
CA VAL A 49 2.71 -14.23 -14.99
C VAL A 49 2.54 -15.73 -15.28
N GLU A 50 2.32 -16.53 -14.24
CA GLU A 50 2.28 -18.00 -14.33
C GLU A 50 0.90 -18.50 -14.78
N ASP A 51 -0.14 -18.25 -13.98
CA ASP A 51 -1.50 -18.73 -14.24
C ASP A 51 -2.19 -17.93 -15.34
N ARG A 52 -1.80 -16.66 -15.52
CA ARG A 52 -2.43 -15.69 -16.45
C ARG A 52 -3.95 -15.59 -16.27
N SER A 53 -4.42 -15.79 -15.05
CA SER A 53 -5.83 -15.65 -14.67
C SER A 53 -6.21 -14.19 -14.43
N VAL A 54 -5.22 -13.34 -14.19
CA VAL A 54 -5.37 -11.90 -13.98
C VAL A 54 -4.49 -11.14 -14.99
N ILE A 55 -5.06 -10.15 -15.64
CA ILE A 55 -4.38 -9.26 -16.60
C ILE A 55 -3.68 -8.12 -15.87
N GLU A 56 -4.38 -7.51 -14.91
CA GLU A 56 -3.84 -6.43 -14.08
C GLU A 56 -4.20 -6.70 -12.62
N LEU A 57 -3.22 -6.57 -11.73
CA LEU A 57 -3.40 -6.69 -10.28
C LEU A 57 -2.84 -5.43 -9.63
N GLY A 58 -3.61 -4.79 -8.75
CA GLY A 58 -3.20 -3.57 -8.09
C GLY A 58 -3.86 -3.38 -6.73
N SER A 59 -3.38 -2.39 -6.01
CA SER A 59 -4.05 -1.92 -4.80
C SER A 59 -3.98 -0.40 -4.66
N TRP A 60 -4.89 0.13 -3.87
CA TRP A 60 -5.00 1.53 -3.55
C TRP A 60 -5.30 1.69 -2.07
N ALA A 61 -4.52 2.53 -1.38
CA ALA A 61 -4.56 2.68 0.07
C ALA A 61 -5.05 4.07 0.54
N GLY A 62 -5.78 4.82 -0.29
CA GLY A 62 -6.29 6.14 0.13
C GLY A 62 -5.20 7.16 0.46
N ASP A 63 -3.99 6.96 -0.06
CA ASP A 63 -2.80 7.76 0.25
C ASP A 63 -3.12 9.26 0.24
N HIS A 64 -2.85 9.92 1.36
CA HIS A 64 -3.01 11.35 1.56
C HIS A 64 -4.47 11.90 1.52
N SER A 65 -5.47 11.06 1.77
CA SER A 65 -6.84 11.50 2.06
C SER A 65 -7.06 11.79 3.55
N ILE A 66 -7.89 12.77 3.88
CA ILE A 66 -8.34 13.05 5.26
C ILE A 66 -9.30 11.94 5.76
N ASP A 67 -9.97 11.21 4.86
CA ASP A 67 -10.84 10.05 5.15
C ASP A 67 -10.38 8.76 4.42
N PRO A 68 -9.25 8.12 4.79
CA PRO A 68 -8.69 6.97 4.08
C PRO A 68 -9.16 5.63 4.66
N HIS A 69 -10.47 5.45 4.84
CA HIS A 69 -11.04 4.26 5.51
C HIS A 69 -10.98 2.95 4.69
N LEU A 70 -10.24 2.91 3.59
CA LEU A 70 -10.31 1.80 2.64
C LEU A 70 -8.95 1.44 2.03
N PHE A 71 -8.57 0.18 2.21
CA PHE A 71 -7.61 -0.47 1.33
C PHE A 71 -8.38 -1.23 0.26
N VAL A 72 -8.13 -0.92 -1.00
CA VAL A 72 -8.81 -1.52 -2.15
C VAL A 72 -7.81 -2.35 -2.91
N ALA A 73 -8.16 -3.59 -3.22
CA ALA A 73 -7.49 -4.41 -4.23
C ALA A 73 -8.32 -4.40 -5.51
N THR A 74 -7.63 -4.28 -6.64
CA THR A 74 -8.22 -4.30 -7.97
C THR A 74 -7.59 -5.41 -8.78
N ALA A 75 -8.42 -6.13 -9.54
CA ALA A 75 -7.94 -7.13 -10.48
C ALA A 75 -8.77 -7.10 -11.77
N VAL A 76 -8.11 -7.06 -12.93
CA VAL A 76 -8.75 -7.29 -14.23
C VAL A 76 -8.60 -8.76 -14.56
N LEU A 77 -9.71 -9.50 -14.60
CA LEU A 77 -9.68 -10.94 -14.82
C LEU A 77 -9.53 -11.26 -16.30
N ALA A 78 -8.78 -12.32 -16.61
CA ALA A 78 -8.72 -12.88 -17.95
C ALA A 78 -10.04 -13.57 -18.32
N GLU A 79 -10.26 -13.80 -19.62
CA GLU A 79 -11.43 -14.54 -20.08
C GLU A 79 -11.42 -15.97 -19.51
N GLY A 80 -12.55 -16.40 -18.92
CA GLY A 80 -12.70 -17.71 -18.29
C GLY A 80 -12.11 -17.81 -16.87
N ALA A 81 -11.53 -16.75 -16.32
CA ALA A 81 -11.10 -16.72 -14.93
C ALA A 81 -12.30 -16.49 -13.99
N GLU A 82 -12.34 -17.25 -12.89
CA GLU A 82 -13.42 -17.20 -11.91
C GLU A 82 -13.16 -16.16 -10.82
N PHE A 83 -14.20 -15.39 -10.50
CA PHE A 83 -14.14 -14.33 -9.48
C PHE A 83 -13.78 -14.91 -8.10
N ASP A 84 -14.49 -15.95 -7.66
CA ASP A 84 -14.33 -16.52 -6.31
C ASP A 84 -12.95 -17.14 -6.13
N THR A 85 -12.41 -17.78 -7.18
CA THR A 85 -11.06 -18.33 -7.16
C THR A 85 -10.01 -17.23 -6.97
N THR A 86 -10.14 -16.13 -7.72
CA THR A 86 -9.21 -15.00 -7.61
C THR A 86 -9.33 -14.29 -6.26
N LEU A 87 -10.56 -14.10 -5.77
CA LEU A 87 -10.82 -13.52 -4.46
C LEU A 87 -10.27 -14.39 -3.33
N GLY A 88 -10.45 -15.71 -3.41
CA GLY A 88 -9.91 -16.66 -2.44
C GLY A 88 -8.38 -16.67 -2.41
N ALA A 89 -7.74 -16.60 -3.58
CA ALA A 89 -6.28 -16.50 -3.68
C ALA A 89 -5.75 -15.20 -3.05
N LEU A 90 -6.46 -14.08 -3.25
CA LEU A 90 -6.12 -12.79 -2.65
C LEU A 90 -6.35 -12.79 -1.13
N GLN A 91 -7.51 -13.27 -0.67
CA GLN A 91 -7.83 -13.33 0.75
C GLN A 91 -6.84 -14.22 1.50
N GLY A 92 -6.50 -15.40 0.96
CA GLY A 92 -5.51 -16.29 1.56
C GLY A 92 -4.12 -15.65 1.67
N ALA A 93 -3.72 -14.82 0.71
CA ALA A 93 -2.45 -14.10 0.79
C ALA A 93 -2.46 -12.99 1.86
N ILE A 94 -3.61 -12.32 2.05
CA ILE A 94 -3.80 -11.33 3.11
C ILE A 94 -3.80 -12.02 4.49
N ASP A 95 -4.49 -13.15 4.62
CA ASP A 95 -4.57 -13.92 5.86
C ASP A 95 -3.18 -14.43 6.27
N ALA A 96 -2.43 -15.02 5.34
CA ALA A 96 -1.05 -15.46 5.57
C ALA A 96 -0.15 -14.30 6.04
N LEU A 97 -0.27 -13.11 5.42
CA LEU A 97 0.47 -11.93 5.84
C LEU A 97 0.07 -11.48 7.26
N ALA A 98 -1.22 -11.52 7.59
CA ALA A 98 -1.73 -11.17 8.92
C ALA A 98 -1.29 -12.17 10.01
N GLU A 99 -1.11 -13.44 9.63
CA GLU A 99 -0.57 -14.50 10.49
C GLU A 99 0.97 -14.44 10.64
N GLY A 100 1.63 -13.53 9.91
CA GLY A 100 3.07 -13.33 9.97
C GLY A 100 3.86 -14.28 9.08
N GLU A 101 3.20 -14.94 8.12
CA GLU A 101 3.83 -15.81 7.12
C GLU A 101 4.51 -14.99 6.02
N VAL A 102 5.50 -14.19 6.41
CA VAL A 102 6.29 -13.37 5.50
C VAL A 102 7.77 -13.42 5.90
N ASP A 103 8.63 -13.54 4.89
CA ASP A 103 10.07 -13.46 5.10
C ASP A 103 10.46 -12.05 5.57
N ALA A 104 11.11 -11.97 6.73
CA ALA A 104 11.58 -10.72 7.31
C ALA A 104 12.57 -9.99 6.38
N GLU A 105 13.40 -10.70 5.63
CA GLU A 105 14.32 -10.09 4.66
C GLU A 105 13.53 -9.38 3.56
N ARG A 106 12.44 -10.00 3.09
CA ARG A 106 11.57 -9.41 2.07
C ARG A 106 10.81 -8.19 2.60
N VAL A 107 10.38 -8.19 3.85
CA VAL A 107 9.78 -7.00 4.47
C VAL A 107 10.75 -5.83 4.48
N GLU A 108 12.01 -6.06 4.90
CA GLU A 108 13.03 -5.01 4.90
C GLU A 108 13.41 -4.54 3.49
N ALA A 109 13.46 -5.46 2.52
CA ALA A 109 13.67 -5.11 1.11
C ALA A 109 12.56 -4.21 0.56
N VAL A 110 11.29 -4.53 0.87
CA VAL A 110 10.14 -3.70 0.47
C VAL A 110 10.16 -2.35 1.16
N LYS A 111 10.43 -2.29 2.47
CA LYS A 111 10.58 -1.02 3.21
C LYS A 111 11.66 -0.13 2.60
N SER A 112 12.81 -0.73 2.26
CA SER A 112 13.90 -0.04 1.57
C SER A 112 13.46 0.49 0.21
N HIS A 113 12.79 -0.34 -0.59
CA HIS A 113 12.26 0.07 -1.88
C HIS A 113 11.29 1.25 -1.76
N VAL A 114 10.33 1.21 -0.84
CA VAL A 114 9.38 2.31 -0.60
C VAL A 114 10.11 3.61 -0.23
N ARG A 115 11.12 3.52 0.64
CA ARG A 115 11.95 4.66 1.03
C ARG A 115 12.73 5.26 -0.14
N TYR A 116 13.34 4.41 -0.97
CA TYR A 116 14.12 4.87 -2.12
C TYR A 116 13.24 5.33 -3.28
N ALA A 117 12.06 4.74 -3.48
CA ALA A 117 11.08 5.19 -4.45
C ALA A 117 10.66 6.64 -4.19
N LEU A 118 10.44 7.01 -2.92
CA LEU A 118 10.15 8.39 -2.55
C LEU A 118 11.28 9.36 -2.99
N LEU A 119 12.55 8.97 -2.85
CA LEU A 119 13.67 9.80 -3.31
C LEU A 119 13.70 9.90 -4.84
N THR A 120 13.42 8.78 -5.52
CA THR A 120 13.33 8.73 -6.98
C THR A 120 12.19 9.59 -7.50
N ASP A 121 11.10 9.77 -6.75
CA ASP A 121 9.99 10.63 -7.14
C ASP A 121 10.32 12.13 -6.99
N MET A 122 11.40 12.51 -6.30
CA MET A 122 11.77 13.90 -6.01
C MET A 122 12.92 14.42 -6.90
N GLN A 123 12.78 14.32 -8.23
CA GLN A 123 13.85 14.71 -9.16
C GLN A 123 13.86 16.19 -9.53
N THR A 124 12.73 16.87 -9.40
CA THR A 124 12.59 18.29 -9.76
C THR A 124 12.10 19.15 -8.59
N PRO A 125 12.33 20.48 -8.62
CA PRO A 125 11.77 21.38 -7.61
C PRO A 125 10.25 21.28 -7.49
N SER A 126 9.55 21.00 -8.60
CA SER A 126 8.11 20.79 -8.59
C SER A 126 7.72 19.52 -7.85
N ASP A 127 8.43 18.41 -8.07
CA ASP A 127 8.14 17.14 -7.39
C ASP A 127 8.34 17.26 -5.87
N VAL A 128 9.39 17.97 -5.46
CA VAL A 128 9.65 18.27 -4.04
C VAL A 128 8.52 19.12 -3.46
N ALA A 129 8.06 20.13 -4.18
CA ALA A 129 6.97 20.99 -3.73
C ALA A 129 5.65 20.21 -3.61
N ASP A 130 5.33 19.34 -4.57
CA ASP A 130 4.12 18.51 -4.56
C ASP A 130 4.15 17.50 -3.41
N MET A 131 5.28 16.84 -3.18
CA MET A 131 5.50 15.94 -2.05
C MET A 131 5.29 16.70 -0.73
N ALA A 132 5.99 17.82 -0.55
CA ALA A 132 5.89 18.63 0.66
C ALA A 132 4.45 19.10 0.91
N ALA A 133 3.75 19.55 -0.13
CA ALA A 133 2.35 19.98 -0.04
C ALA A 133 1.44 18.86 0.46
N ARG A 134 1.60 17.62 -0.03
CA ARG A 134 0.80 16.46 0.42
C ARG A 134 1.02 16.13 1.89
N TYR A 135 2.27 16.09 2.35
CA TYR A 135 2.55 15.80 3.77
C TYR A 135 2.18 16.95 4.69
N ILE A 136 2.32 18.21 4.28
CA ILE A 136 1.84 19.35 5.06
C ILE A 136 0.31 19.34 5.14
N ALA A 137 -0.40 19.05 4.04
CA ALA A 137 -1.86 19.02 4.01
C ALA A 137 -2.45 17.98 4.98
N VAL A 138 -1.81 16.81 5.09
CA VAL A 138 -2.26 15.70 5.95
C VAL A 138 -1.68 15.79 7.35
N GLY A 139 -0.42 16.20 7.45
CA GLY A 139 0.42 16.14 8.63
C GLY A 139 0.49 17.44 9.44
N GLY A 140 0.11 18.57 8.84
CA GLY A 140 0.19 19.92 9.42
C GLY A 140 1.58 20.57 9.34
N SER A 141 2.65 19.78 9.15
CA SER A 141 4.02 20.25 8.94
C SER A 141 4.80 19.26 8.08
N LEU A 142 6.03 19.63 7.69
CA LEU A 142 6.92 18.74 6.95
C LEU A 142 7.45 17.58 7.82
N ASP A 143 7.42 17.70 9.15
CA ASP A 143 7.85 16.64 10.09
C ASP A 143 7.00 15.37 9.97
N ALA A 144 5.82 15.47 9.36
CA ALA A 144 4.99 14.32 9.03
C ALA A 144 5.68 13.34 8.09
N LEU A 145 6.63 13.81 7.27
CA LEU A 145 7.44 12.94 6.43
C LEU A 145 8.35 12.04 7.29
N ASP A 146 8.98 12.59 8.33
CA ASP A 146 9.82 11.81 9.24
C ASP A 146 8.99 10.77 9.99
N GLY A 147 7.77 11.12 10.40
CA GLY A 147 6.82 10.18 11.03
C GLY A 147 6.35 9.07 10.08
N TYR A 148 6.27 9.34 8.78
CA TYR A 148 5.93 8.38 7.74
C TYR A 148 7.10 7.43 7.41
N LEU A 149 8.34 7.90 7.52
CA LEU A 149 9.56 7.15 7.21
C LEU A 149 10.17 6.39 8.40
N ALA A 150 9.63 6.59 9.62
CA ALA A 150 10.11 5.99 10.87
C ALA A 150 9.62 4.55 11.05
#